data_AF-A0AA35TA42-F1
#
_entry.id   AF-A0AA35TA42-F1
#
_cell.length_a   1.000
_cell.length_b   1.000
_cell.length_c   1.000
_cell.angle_alpha   90.00
_cell.angle_beta   90.00
_cell.angle_gamma   90.00
#
_symmetry.space_group_name_H-M   'P 1'
#
loop_
_entity.id
_entity.type
_entity.pdbx_description
1 polymer ?
#
loop_
_entity_poly.entity_id
_entity_poly.type
_entity_poly.pdbx_seq_one_letter_code
_entity_poly.pdbx_strand_id
1 'polypeptide(L)'
;MGACSESGYVWTQTVYDTTGNILTNPDFSNPVKKTLQVHVCRNITKAMNTNCSSKGLAPVYMNDDSSGECNAYGNIRTANIQPNPFNDGVFIDYYGGEAESHIVQYSARLYFVCKAGTTLEGPTLEHVKDSYTAHIRFNTKYVC
;
A
#
# COMPACT_ATOMS: atom_id res chain seq x y z
N MET A 1 -14.59 -9.46 -16.25
CA MET A 1 -13.39 -9.80 -15.47
C MET A 1 -12.25 -8.95 -16.01
N GLY A 2 -12.00 -7.80 -15.38
CA GLY A 2 -10.99 -6.83 -15.84
C GLY A 2 -9.57 -7.32 -15.55
N ALA A 3 -8.67 -7.15 -16.52
CA ALA A 3 -7.32 -7.67 -16.51
C ALA A 3 -6.49 -7.15 -15.33
N CYS A 4 -5.83 -8.06 -14.61
CA CYS A 4 -4.78 -7.72 -13.67
C CYS A 4 -3.59 -7.13 -14.47
N SER A 5 -3.24 -5.85 -14.25
CA SER A 5 -2.08 -5.19 -14.88
C SER A 5 -0.80 -6.01 -14.71
N GLU A 6 -0.17 -6.44 -15.81
CA GLU A 6 1.06 -7.28 -15.78
C GLU A 6 2.24 -6.60 -15.09
N SER A 7 2.29 -5.27 -15.13
CA SER A 7 3.27 -4.46 -14.42
C SER A 7 2.67 -3.91 -13.13
N GLY A 8 3.39 -4.10 -12.02
CA GLY A 8 3.14 -3.40 -10.78
C GLY A 8 3.40 -1.91 -10.89
N TYR A 9 2.85 -1.15 -9.95
CA TYR A 9 3.20 0.25 -9.76
C TYR A 9 4.43 0.36 -8.87
N VAL A 10 5.44 1.10 -9.31
CA VAL A 10 6.57 1.52 -8.48
C VAL A 10 6.64 3.04 -8.53
N TRP A 11 6.58 3.71 -7.37
CA TRP A 11 6.65 5.17 -7.31
C TRP A 11 7.20 5.67 -5.98
N THR A 12 7.78 6.87 -5.97
CA THR A 12 8.27 7.53 -4.76
C THR A 12 7.29 8.64 -4.35
N GLN A 13 6.98 8.70 -3.06
CA GLN A 13 6.14 9.73 -2.47
C GLN A 13 6.78 10.26 -1.19
N THR A 14 6.61 11.54 -0.92
CA THR A 14 6.95 12.13 0.38
C THR A 14 5.83 11.83 1.37
N VAL A 15 6.16 11.18 2.47
CA VAL A 15 5.26 10.88 3.58
C VAL A 15 5.74 11.62 4.82
N TYR A 16 4.84 11.86 5.76
CA TYR A 16 5.21 12.41 7.05
C TYR A 16 5.41 11.30 8.06
N ASP A 17 6.47 11.38 8.85
CA ASP A 17 6.64 10.52 10.01
C ASP A 17 5.60 10.89 11.08
N THR A 18 4.87 9.88 11.57
CA THR A 18 3.84 10.01 12.60
C THR A 18 4.12 9.15 13.83
N THR A 19 5.36 8.66 13.96
CA THR A 19 5.81 7.84 15.09
C THR A 19 5.42 8.48 16.42
N GLY A 20 4.64 7.76 17.23
CA GLY A 20 4.10 8.24 18.51
C GLY A 20 2.60 8.58 18.50
N ASN A 21 1.88 8.43 17.38
CA ASN A 21 0.41 8.55 17.30
C ASN A 21 -0.15 9.90 17.85
N ILE A 22 0.61 10.98 17.77
CA ILE A 22 0.17 12.31 18.23
C ILE A 22 -0.73 12.92 17.14
N LEU A 23 -2.02 12.62 17.18
CA LEU A 23 -3.06 13.23 16.34
C LEU A 23 -3.55 14.54 16.97
N THR A 24 -2.66 15.52 17.13
CA THR A 24 -3.06 16.90 17.41
C THR A 24 -2.17 17.84 16.63
N ASN A 25 -2.75 18.53 15.63
CA ASN A 25 -2.27 19.68 14.86
C ASN A 25 -0.78 19.66 14.41
N PRO A 26 -0.50 19.87 13.11
CA PRO A 26 0.65 19.33 12.42
C PRO A 26 1.99 19.86 12.93
N ASP A 27 2.67 19.08 13.76
CA ASP A 27 4.12 19.15 13.83
C ASP A 27 4.69 17.98 13.03
N PHE A 28 4.68 18.18 11.71
CA PHE A 28 5.26 17.32 10.69
C PHE A 28 6.79 17.44 10.76
N SER A 29 7.39 16.80 11.75
CA SER A 29 8.77 17.10 12.13
C SER A 29 9.77 16.78 11.01
N ASN A 30 9.58 15.72 10.22
CA ASN A 30 10.41 15.42 9.05
C ASN A 30 9.66 14.68 7.93
N PRO A 31 9.62 15.20 6.69
CA PRO A 31 9.19 14.43 5.54
C PRO A 31 10.19 13.33 5.20
N VAL A 32 9.71 12.13 4.93
CA VAL A 32 10.51 10.97 4.51
C VAL A 32 10.10 10.57 3.10
N LYS A 33 11.07 10.29 2.24
CA LYS A 33 10.80 9.73 0.91
C LYS A 33 10.60 8.23 1.03
N LYS A 34 9.43 7.75 0.59
CA LYS A 34 9.13 6.33 0.52
C LYS A 34 8.94 5.92 -0.93
N THR A 35 9.61 4.85 -1.34
CA THR A 35 9.32 4.18 -2.61
C THR A 35 8.38 3.01 -2.35
N LEU A 36 7.23 3.01 -3.00
CA LEU A 36 6.21 1.97 -2.91
C LEU A 36 6.25 1.09 -4.14
N GLN A 37 5.99 -0.19 -3.95
CA GLN A 37 5.70 -1.13 -5.03
C GLN A 37 4.42 -1.89 -4.72
N VAL A 38 3.46 -1.87 -5.64
CA VAL A 38 2.16 -2.52 -5.45
C VAL A 38 1.80 -3.37 -6.65
N HIS A 39 1.43 -4.63 -6.39
CA HIS A 39 0.75 -5.52 -7.31
C HIS A 39 -0.67 -5.80 -6.81
N VAL A 40 -1.61 -5.85 -7.75
CA VAL A 40 -3.01 -6.20 -7.46
C VAL A 40 -3.23 -7.66 -7.86
N CYS A 41 -3.87 -8.45 -7.00
CA CYS A 41 -4.19 -9.86 -7.22
C CYS A 41 -3.01 -10.81 -7.45
N ARG A 42 -1.77 -10.38 -7.16
CA ARG A 42 -0.56 -11.21 -7.23
C ARG A 42 0.52 -10.69 -6.29
N ASN A 43 1.49 -11.55 -5.95
CA ASN A 43 2.71 -11.10 -5.31
C ASN A 43 3.67 -10.43 -6.31
N ILE A 44 4.55 -9.60 -5.77
CA ILE A 44 5.69 -9.02 -6.48
C ILE A 44 6.78 -10.10 -6.57
N THR A 45 7.16 -10.47 -7.79
CA THR A 45 8.20 -11.48 -8.03
C THR A 45 9.60 -10.86 -8.18
N LYS A 46 9.66 -9.57 -8.54
CA LYS A 46 10.88 -8.78 -8.62
C LYS A 46 10.69 -7.50 -7.81
N ALA A 47 11.23 -7.50 -6.59
CA ALA A 47 11.13 -6.33 -5.72
C ALA A 47 12.01 -5.18 -6.23
N MET A 48 11.66 -3.96 -5.83
CA MET A 48 12.34 -2.72 -6.26
C MET A 48 13.82 -2.66 -5.85
N ASN A 49 14.20 -3.34 -4.76
CA ASN A 49 15.58 -3.44 -4.30
C ASN A 49 15.83 -4.76 -3.53
N THR A 50 17.09 -4.97 -3.12
CA THR A 50 17.52 -6.16 -2.38
C THR A 50 16.94 -6.25 -0.98
N ASN A 51 16.72 -5.13 -0.30
CA ASN A 51 16.17 -5.09 1.06
C ASN A 51 14.70 -5.52 1.08
N CYS A 52 13.92 -5.16 0.06
CA CYS A 52 12.57 -5.68 -0.11
C CYS A 52 12.57 -7.16 -0.54
N SER A 53 13.54 -7.56 -1.35
CA SER A 53 13.65 -8.94 -1.83
C SER A 53 13.90 -9.94 -0.69
N SER A 54 14.58 -9.52 0.38
CA SER A 54 14.84 -10.37 1.56
C SER A 54 13.62 -10.60 2.44
N LYS A 55 12.54 -9.82 2.27
CA LYS A 55 11.30 -9.95 3.05
C LYS A 55 10.36 -11.06 2.56
N GLY A 56 10.75 -11.81 1.52
CA GLY A 56 9.89 -12.82 0.90
C GLY A 56 8.80 -12.19 0.03
N LEU A 57 7.86 -13.00 -0.49
CA LEU A 57 6.87 -12.56 -1.48
C LEU A 57 5.69 -11.81 -0.84
N ALA A 58 5.41 -10.58 -1.31
CA ALA A 58 4.27 -9.78 -0.86
C ALA A 58 3.58 -9.04 -2.02
N PRO A 59 2.30 -8.66 -1.89
CA PRO A 59 1.60 -7.84 -2.88
C PRO A 59 2.01 -6.37 -2.81
N VAL A 60 2.54 -5.91 -1.66
CA VAL A 60 2.95 -4.52 -1.45
C VAL A 60 4.29 -4.47 -0.71
N TYR A 61 5.21 -3.64 -1.18
CA TYR A 61 6.40 -3.23 -0.44
C TYR A 61 6.42 -1.71 -0.25
N MET A 62 7.01 -1.27 0.86
CA MET A 62 7.33 0.13 1.10
C MET A 62 8.79 0.23 1.57
N ASN A 63 9.60 0.95 0.81
CA ASN A 63 10.99 1.25 1.12
C ASN A 63 11.10 2.67 1.68
N ASP A 64 11.82 2.83 2.77
CA ASP A 64 12.34 4.12 3.23
C ASP A 64 13.62 4.46 2.46
N ASP A 65 13.59 5.53 1.68
CA ASP A 65 14.74 5.89 0.84
C ASP A 65 15.89 6.51 1.66
N SER A 66 15.62 6.96 2.90
CA SER A 66 16.61 7.54 3.80
C SER A 66 17.38 6.50 4.61
N SER A 67 16.67 5.51 5.17
CA SER A 67 17.27 4.42 5.95
C SER A 67 17.62 3.19 5.10
N GLY A 68 16.99 3.05 3.93
CA GLY A 68 17.05 1.84 3.10
C GLY A 68 16.22 0.68 3.65
N GLU A 69 15.50 0.88 4.76
CA GLU A 69 14.61 -0.14 5.32
C GLU A 69 13.44 -0.41 4.38
N CYS A 70 13.06 -1.68 4.23
CA CYS A 70 11.89 -2.04 3.43
C CYS A 70 11.01 -3.01 4.19
N ASN A 71 9.70 -2.77 4.17
CA ASN A 71 8.71 -3.60 4.85
C ASN A 71 7.73 -4.21 3.85
N ALA A 72 7.34 -5.47 4.08
CA ALA A 72 6.42 -6.22 3.25
C ALA A 72 4.99 -6.19 3.83
N TYR A 73 4.04 -5.66 3.06
CA TYR A 73 2.67 -5.42 3.52
C TYR A 73 1.69 -6.43 2.93
N GLY A 74 1.00 -7.13 3.83
CA GLY A 74 -0.07 -8.08 3.50
C GLY A 74 0.38 -9.36 2.79
N ASN A 75 -0.59 -10.23 2.54
CA ASN A 75 -0.43 -11.49 1.83
C ASN A 75 -1.60 -11.68 0.86
N ILE A 76 -1.32 -12.12 -0.36
CA ILE A 76 -2.38 -12.32 -1.35
C ILE A 76 -3.37 -13.44 -0.96
N ARG A 77 -2.94 -14.40 -0.13
CA ARG A 77 -3.77 -15.52 0.33
C ARG A 77 -4.82 -15.12 1.36
N THR A 78 -4.65 -13.96 1.98
CA THR A 78 -5.56 -13.40 2.99
C THR A 78 -6.34 -12.21 2.44
N ALA A 79 -6.36 -12.06 1.11
CA ALA A 79 -7.05 -10.97 0.44
C ALA A 79 -8.55 -10.99 0.75
N ASN A 80 -9.06 -9.89 1.29
CA ASN A 80 -10.48 -9.67 1.51
C ASN A 80 -10.97 -8.53 0.61
N ILE A 81 -12.01 -8.78 -0.18
CA ILE A 81 -12.56 -7.79 -1.11
C ILE A 81 -13.89 -7.30 -0.55
N GLN A 82 -13.98 -6.00 -0.30
CA GLN A 82 -15.21 -5.35 0.13
C GLN A 82 -15.74 -4.49 -1.00
N PRO A 83 -16.75 -4.95 -1.76
CA PRO A 83 -17.37 -4.14 -2.78
C PRO A 83 -18.17 -3.01 -2.14
N ASN A 84 -18.12 -1.83 -2.75
CA ASN A 84 -18.99 -0.70 -2.47
C ASN A 84 -18.96 -0.18 -1.02
N PRO A 85 -17.78 0.11 -0.44
CA PRO A 85 -17.67 0.50 0.96
C PRO A 85 -18.34 1.84 1.28
N PHE A 86 -18.36 2.80 0.33
CA PHE A 86 -19.03 4.10 0.49
C PHE A 86 -19.86 4.53 -0.73
N ASN A 87 -20.40 3.57 -1.49
CA ASN A 87 -21.14 3.84 -2.74
C ASN A 87 -20.30 4.42 -3.90
N ASP A 88 -18.99 4.30 -3.84
CA ASP A 88 -18.05 4.97 -4.74
C ASP A 88 -16.81 4.13 -5.09
N GLY A 89 -16.76 2.83 -4.74
CA GLY A 89 -15.54 2.07 -4.96
C GLY A 89 -15.49 0.62 -4.47
N VAL A 90 -14.28 0.12 -4.29
CA VAL A 90 -13.97 -1.23 -3.78
C VAL A 90 -12.74 -1.18 -2.88
N PHE A 91 -12.78 -1.83 -1.73
CA PHE A 91 -11.56 -2.14 -0.95
C PHE A 91 -11.04 -3.53 -1.27
N ILE A 92 -9.71 -3.63 -1.31
CA ILE A 92 -8.99 -4.90 -1.22
C ILE A 92 -8.05 -4.81 -0.03
N ASP A 93 -8.31 -5.61 0.99
CA ASP A 93 -7.49 -5.72 2.19
C ASP A 93 -6.53 -6.92 2.06
N TYR A 94 -5.23 -6.69 2.23
CA TYR A 94 -4.21 -7.72 2.35
C TYR A 94 -3.67 -7.75 3.78
N TYR A 95 -3.93 -8.84 4.50
CA TYR A 95 -3.48 -9.04 5.88
C TYR A 95 -2.26 -9.95 5.98
N GLY A 96 -1.58 -9.98 7.12
CA GLY A 96 -0.53 -10.96 7.38
C GLY A 96 0.72 -10.81 6.50
N GLY A 97 1.21 -9.58 6.37
CA GLY A 97 2.54 -9.30 5.82
C GLY A 97 3.66 -9.66 6.79
N GLU A 98 4.78 -8.96 6.68
CA GLU A 98 5.90 -9.11 7.61
C GLU A 98 5.47 -8.82 9.05
N ALA A 99 6.05 -9.57 9.99
CA ALA A 99 5.83 -9.36 11.41
C ALA A 99 6.72 -8.20 11.89
N GLU A 100 6.10 -7.17 12.45
CA GLU A 100 6.81 -6.16 13.24
C GLU A 100 7.10 -6.73 14.64
N SER A 101 6.13 -7.42 15.21
CA SER A 101 6.21 -8.02 16.54
C SER A 101 5.47 -9.36 16.56
N HIS A 102 5.50 -10.02 17.71
CA HIS A 102 4.82 -11.31 17.91
C HIS A 102 3.30 -11.25 17.71
N ILE A 103 2.67 -10.07 17.77
CA ILE A 103 1.22 -9.89 17.63
C ILE A 103 0.81 -8.90 16.53
N VAL A 104 1.76 -8.20 15.92
CA VAL A 104 1.49 -7.18 14.88
C VAL A 104 2.18 -7.55 13.58
N GLN A 105 1.40 -7.54 12.50
CA GLN A 105 1.88 -7.77 11.14
C GLN A 105 1.45 -6.61 10.24
N TYR A 106 2.31 -6.26 9.28
CA TYR A 106 2.01 -5.23 8.29
C TYR A 106 0.84 -5.67 7.39
N SER A 107 -0.05 -4.72 7.09
CA SER A 107 -1.21 -4.95 6.24
C SER A 107 -1.43 -3.79 5.26
N ALA A 108 -2.03 -4.07 4.11
CA ALA A 108 -2.32 -3.04 3.11
C ALA A 108 -3.80 -3.03 2.77
N ARG A 109 -4.38 -1.84 2.68
CA ARG A 109 -5.72 -1.59 2.15
C ARG A 109 -5.59 -0.82 0.85
N LEU A 110 -5.96 -1.47 -0.24
CA LEU A 110 -6.07 -0.82 -1.55
C LEU A 110 -7.50 -0.33 -1.72
N TYR A 111 -7.66 0.97 -1.98
CA TYR A 111 -8.94 1.59 -2.22
C TYR A 111 -9.08 2.00 -3.67
N PHE A 112 -9.98 1.37 -4.41
CA PHE A 112 -10.30 1.76 -5.78
C PHE A 112 -11.53 2.66 -5.75
N VAL A 113 -11.39 3.89 -6.23
CA VAL A 113 -12.47 4.89 -6.28
C VAL A 113 -12.93 5.11 -7.70
N CYS A 114 -14.25 5.16 -7.89
CA CYS A 114 -14.87 5.44 -9.19
C CYS A 114 -14.47 6.85 -9.63
N LYS A 115 -13.77 6.92 -10.77
CA LYS A 115 -13.47 8.17 -11.46
C LYS A 115 -13.77 8.00 -12.94
N ALA A 116 -14.91 8.53 -13.36
CA ALA A 116 -15.33 8.49 -14.76
C ALA A 116 -14.24 9.11 -15.67
N GLY A 117 -13.99 8.47 -16.81
CA GLY A 117 -13.01 8.93 -17.80
C GLY A 117 -11.55 8.53 -17.54
N THR A 118 -11.18 8.12 -16.32
CA THR A 118 -9.82 7.65 -16.01
C THR A 118 -9.73 6.13 -16.11
N THR A 119 -8.87 5.59 -16.99
CA THR A 119 -8.66 4.13 -17.05
C THR A 119 -8.06 3.60 -15.75
N LEU A 120 -6.90 4.10 -15.33
CA LEU A 120 -6.30 3.83 -14.03
C LEU A 120 -5.24 4.90 -13.77
N GLU A 121 -5.44 5.71 -12.74
CA GLU A 121 -4.43 6.64 -12.25
C GLU A 121 -3.36 5.90 -11.44
N GLY A 122 -2.19 6.51 -11.35
CA GLY A 122 -1.15 6.02 -10.45
C GLY A 122 -1.66 6.00 -9.00
N PRO A 123 -1.27 4.99 -8.20
CA PRO A 123 -1.65 4.92 -6.81
C PRO A 123 -1.11 6.11 -6.00
N THR A 124 -1.81 6.41 -4.91
CA THR A 124 -1.37 7.39 -3.91
C THR A 124 -1.43 6.74 -2.54
N LEU A 125 -0.35 6.83 -1.75
CA LEU A 125 -0.42 6.48 -0.33
C LEU A 125 -1.14 7.61 0.40
N GLU A 126 -2.27 7.32 1.03
CA GLU A 126 -3.04 8.30 1.79
C GLU A 126 -2.49 8.45 3.21
N HIS A 127 -2.23 7.34 3.90
CA HIS A 127 -1.62 7.29 5.23
C HIS A 127 -1.19 5.86 5.58
N VAL A 128 -0.40 5.74 6.65
CA VAL A 128 -0.16 4.48 7.35
C VAL A 128 -0.83 4.57 8.72
N LYS A 129 -1.87 3.77 8.95
CA LYS A 129 -2.59 3.74 10.22
C LYS A 129 -1.84 2.87 11.24
N ASP A 130 -1.73 3.38 12.46
CA ASP A 130 -1.08 2.74 13.60
C ASP A 130 0.35 2.27 13.27
N SER A 131 1.04 2.91 12.32
CA SER A 131 2.35 2.52 11.76
C SER A 131 2.42 1.17 11.01
N TYR A 132 1.34 0.40 10.90
CA TYR A 132 1.38 -0.96 10.33
C TYR A 132 0.39 -1.23 9.20
N THR A 133 -0.60 -0.35 8.99
CA THR A 133 -1.63 -0.54 7.96
C THR A 133 -1.52 0.54 6.89
N ALA A 134 -0.99 0.20 5.72
CA ALA A 134 -0.86 1.14 4.60
C ALA A 134 -2.18 1.31 3.84
N HIS A 135 -2.67 2.52 3.69
CA HIS A 135 -3.87 2.84 2.92
C HIS A 135 -3.49 3.49 1.59
N ILE A 136 -3.77 2.81 0.47
CA ILE A 136 -3.33 3.20 -0.87
C ILE A 136 -4.56 3.36 -1.76
N ARG A 137 -4.74 4.55 -2.34
CA ARG A 137 -5.85 4.86 -3.24
C ARG A 137 -5.47 4.74 -4.70
N PHE A 138 -6.38 4.19 -5.51
CA PHE A 138 -6.36 4.14 -6.96
C PHE A 138 -7.64 4.81 -7.48
N ASN A 139 -7.53 5.70 -8.46
CA ASN A 139 -8.71 6.20 -9.16
C ASN A 139 -8.88 5.46 -10.49
N THR A 140 -10.06 4.92 -10.75
CA THR A 140 -10.32 4.17 -11.98
C THR A 140 -11.80 4.15 -12.34
N LYS A 141 -12.10 4.09 -13.64
CA LYS A 141 -13.44 3.88 -14.17
C LYS A 141 -13.98 2.47 -13.98
N TYR A 142 -13.15 1.51 -13.57
CA TYR A 142 -13.52 0.08 -13.48
C TYR A 142 -14.30 -0.30 -12.23
N VAL A 143 -14.43 0.62 -11.28
CA VAL A 143 -15.22 0.44 -10.04
C VAL A 143 -16.38 1.43 -9.95
N CYS A 144 -16.66 2.11 -11.07
CA CYS A 144 -17.99 2.54 -11.41
C CYS A 144 -18.74 1.30 -11.97
#